data_AF-A0A7Y4QJ74-F1
#
_entry.id   AF-A0A7Y4QJ74-F1
#
_cell.length_a   1.000
_cell.length_b   1.000
_cell.length_c   1.000
_cell.angle_alpha   90.00
_cell.angle_beta   90.00
_cell.angle_gamma   90.00
#
_symmetry.space_group_name_H-M   'P 1'
#
loop_
_entity.id
_entity.type
_entity.pdbx_description
1 polymer ?
#
loop_
_entity_poly.entity_id
_entity_poly.type
_entity_poly.pdbx_seq_one_letter_code
_entity_poly.pdbx_strand_id
1 'polypeptide(L)'
;MRGCMNDETQLKLQAYLDGELPSAERNEVEALLAQDADAKALFAELGNTTKALAGFEAGIKLPESREFYWSKIQREIGRQPAQTQRPAPLFAERLRRLLVPASVCAAAVIAVAIILPQLRQQGVVLTDSDDAGIFTYHNYEAGATLVWLDYPAENNFADIEVDDIFDL
;
A
#
# COMPACT_ATOMS: atom_id res chain seq x y z
N MET A 1 -6.02 -16.47 25.13
CA MET A 1 -5.53 -16.29 23.75
C MET A 1 -6.72 -15.92 22.91
N ARG A 2 -6.82 -14.64 22.52
CA ARG A 2 -7.88 -14.13 21.64
C ARG A 2 -7.53 -14.61 20.23
N GLY A 3 -8.39 -15.41 19.60
CA GLY A 3 -8.18 -15.77 18.21
C GLY A 3 -8.25 -14.49 17.39
N CYS A 4 -7.19 -14.14 16.67
CA CYS A 4 -7.24 -13.02 15.75
C CYS A 4 -8.34 -13.29 14.71
N MET A 5 -9.22 -12.31 14.53
CA MET A 5 -10.21 -12.30 13.45
C MET A 5 -9.46 -12.38 12.12
N ASN A 6 -9.90 -13.23 11.19
CA ASN A 6 -9.27 -13.36 9.87
C ASN A 6 -9.59 -12.13 8.99
N ASP A 7 -8.63 -11.65 8.21
CA ASP A 7 -8.76 -10.49 7.30
C ASP A 7 -9.93 -10.65 6.32
N GLU A 8 -10.16 -11.87 5.81
CA GLU A 8 -11.30 -12.15 4.94
C GLU A 8 -12.64 -11.88 5.64
N THR A 9 -12.72 -12.19 6.93
CA THR A 9 -13.92 -11.97 7.74
C THR A 9 -14.15 -10.49 8.01
N GLN A 10 -13.07 -9.74 8.24
CA GLN A 10 -13.13 -8.29 8.36
C GLN A 10 -13.60 -7.62 7.05
N LEU A 11 -13.08 -8.06 5.90
CA LEU A 11 -13.52 -7.56 4.59
C LEU A 11 -15.00 -7.87 4.33
N LYS A 12 -15.47 -9.07 4.68
CA LYS A 12 -16.89 -9.44 4.58
C LYS A 12 -17.78 -8.58 5.48
N LEU A 13 -17.34 -8.24 6.69
CA LEU A 13 -18.06 -7.32 7.58
C LEU A 13 -18.13 -5.90 7.02
N GLN A 14 -17.06 -5.40 6.40
CA GLN A 14 -17.04 -4.10 5.73
C GLN A 14 -17.97 -4.08 4.50
N ALA A 15 -17.84 -5.06 3.60
CA ALA A 15 -18.72 -5.18 2.44
C ALA A 15 -20.19 -5.38 2.84
N TYR A 16 -20.46 -6.05 3.96
CA TYR A 16 -21.80 -6.14 4.54
C TYR A 16 -22.33 -4.78 5.01
N LEU A 17 -21.50 -3.98 5.69
CA LEU A 17 -21.84 -2.62 6.13
C LEU A 17 -22.12 -1.69 4.94
N ASP A 18 -21.33 -1.80 3.87
CA ASP A 18 -21.47 -1.02 2.64
C ASP A 18 -22.63 -1.50 1.75
N GLY A 19 -23.18 -2.70 2.00
CA GLY A 19 -24.28 -3.28 1.23
C GLY A 19 -23.86 -3.97 -0.08
N GLU A 20 -22.56 -4.15 -0.30
CA GLU A 20 -21.97 -4.74 -1.51
C GLU A 20 -21.95 -6.29 -1.49
N LEU A 21 -22.35 -6.91 -0.38
CA LEU A 21 -22.29 -8.35 -0.20
C LEU A 21 -23.46 -9.09 -0.91
N PRO A 22 -23.20 -10.17 -1.68
CA PRO A 22 -24.26 -10.99 -2.28
C PRO A 22 -25.13 -11.68 -1.21
N SER A 23 -26.38 -11.99 -1.56
CA SER A 23 -27.39 -12.48 -0.60
C SER A 23 -27.01 -13.77 0.12
N ALA A 24 -26.21 -14.65 -0.49
CA ALA A 24 -25.76 -15.89 0.14
C ALA A 24 -24.79 -15.60 1.29
N GLU A 25 -23.80 -14.74 1.07
CA GLU A 25 -22.78 -14.37 2.06
C GLU A 25 -23.35 -13.49 3.17
N ARG A 26 -24.43 -12.73 2.90
CA ARG A 26 -25.10 -11.91 3.94
C ARG A 26 -25.61 -12.76 5.08
N ASN A 27 -26.24 -13.90 4.76
CA ASN A 27 -26.75 -14.81 5.78
C ASN A 27 -25.61 -15.40 6.64
N GLU A 28 -24.44 -15.62 6.05
CA GLU A 28 -23.26 -16.10 6.77
C GLU A 28 -22.73 -15.04 7.73
N VAL A 29 -22.64 -13.78 7.29
CA VAL A 29 -22.24 -12.65 8.13
C VAL A 29 -23.26 -12.39 9.24
N GLU A 30 -24.56 -12.49 8.97
CA GLU A 30 -25.61 -12.38 10.00
C GLU A 30 -25.51 -13.49 11.05
N ALA A 31 -25.26 -14.73 10.62
CA ALA A 31 -25.05 -15.85 11.54
C ALA A 31 -23.78 -15.66 12.38
N LEU A 32 -22.69 -15.18 11.78
CA LEU A 32 -21.45 -14.83 12.47
C LEU A 32 -21.69 -13.73 13.49
N LEU A 33 -22.36 -12.65 13.08
CA LEU A 33 -22.74 -11.53 13.95
C LEU A 33 -23.70 -11.95 15.05
N ALA A 34 -24.39 -13.09 14.98
CA ALA A 34 -25.20 -13.57 16.09
C ALA A 34 -24.34 -14.27 17.16
N GLN A 35 -23.30 -14.99 16.74
CA GLN A 35 -22.54 -15.93 17.56
C GLN A 35 -21.23 -15.36 18.09
N ASP A 36 -20.56 -14.50 17.33
CA ASP A 36 -19.22 -14.01 17.63
C ASP A 36 -19.25 -12.60 18.26
N ALA A 37 -18.68 -12.47 19.45
CA ALA A 37 -18.62 -11.22 20.19
C ALA A 37 -17.59 -10.24 19.64
N ASP A 38 -16.45 -10.73 19.14
CA ASP A 38 -15.41 -9.88 18.55
C ASP A 38 -15.89 -9.35 17.17
N ALA A 39 -16.63 -10.17 16.40
CA ALA A 39 -17.28 -9.72 15.17
C ALA A 39 -18.31 -8.59 15.40
N LYS A 40 -19.15 -8.72 16.44
CA LYS A 40 -20.09 -7.67 16.85
C LYS A 40 -19.38 -6.38 17.24
N ALA A 41 -18.30 -6.49 18.01
CA ALA A 41 -17.53 -5.34 18.47
C ALA A 41 -16.92 -4.58 17.28
N LEU A 42 -16.28 -5.29 16.35
CA LEU A 42 -15.71 -4.70 15.13
C LEU A 42 -16.79 -4.05 14.25
N PHE A 43 -17.92 -4.73 14.05
CA PHE A 43 -19.02 -4.17 13.25
C PHE A 43 -19.59 -2.88 13.88
N ALA A 44 -19.70 -2.83 15.21
CA ALA A 44 -20.12 -1.62 15.91
C ALA A 44 -19.09 -0.48 15.77
N GLU A 45 -17.80 -0.78 15.84
CA GLU A 45 -16.72 0.18 15.63
C GLU A 45 -16.74 0.76 14.21
N LEU A 46 -16.83 -0.10 13.18
CA LEU A 46 -16.95 0.32 11.79
C LEU A 46 -18.15 1.25 11.59
N GLY A 47 -19.32 0.86 12.11
CA GLY A 47 -20.52 1.70 12.04
C GLY A 47 -20.38 3.05 12.76
N ASN A 48 -19.61 3.11 13.86
CA ASN A 48 -19.30 4.37 14.53
C ASN A 48 -18.37 5.25 13.70
N THR A 49 -17.35 4.66 13.08
CA THR A 49 -16.44 5.37 12.17
C THR A 49 -17.18 5.96 10.97
N THR A 50 -18.04 5.18 10.31
CA THR A 50 -18.86 5.67 9.18
C THR A 50 -19.74 6.84 9.62
N LYS A 51 -20.37 6.76 10.80
CA LYS A 51 -21.17 7.88 11.35
C LYS A 51 -20.34 9.11 11.67
N ALA A 52 -19.12 8.93 12.19
CA ALA A 52 -18.20 10.02 12.47
C ALA A 52 -17.77 10.73 11.16
N LEU A 53 -17.56 9.96 10.09
CA LEU A 53 -17.18 10.47 8.77
C LEU A 53 -18.34 11.11 7.99
N ALA A 54 -19.58 10.68 8.21
CA ALA A 54 -20.75 11.17 7.48
C ALA A 54 -20.92 12.71 7.55
N GLY A 55 -20.45 13.36 8.62
CA GLY A 55 -20.45 14.82 8.75
C GLY A 55 -19.40 15.54 7.90
N PHE A 56 -18.31 14.85 7.53
CA PHE A 56 -17.21 15.38 6.72
C PHE A 56 -17.38 15.10 5.23
N GLU A 57 -18.26 14.17 4.86
CA GLU A 57 -18.67 13.91 3.47
C GLU A 57 -19.62 14.98 2.90
N ALA A 58 -20.08 15.92 3.73
CA ALA A 58 -20.87 17.06 3.30
C ALA A 58 -20.10 17.80 2.20
N GLY A 59 -20.50 17.55 0.94
CA GLY A 59 -19.74 17.89 -0.24
C GLY A 59 -19.17 19.31 -0.16
N ILE A 60 -17.85 19.40 -0.06
CA ILE A 60 -17.14 20.68 -0.09
C ILE A 60 -17.47 21.30 -1.43
N LYS A 61 -18.37 22.29 -1.43
CA LYS A 61 -18.69 23.06 -2.63
C LYS A 61 -17.48 23.91 -2.93
N LEU A 62 -16.69 23.48 -3.91
CA LEU A 62 -15.69 24.37 -4.49
C LEU A 62 -16.41 25.58 -5.11
N PRO A 63 -15.88 26.80 -4.92
CA PRO A 63 -16.47 28.01 -5.50
C PRO A 63 -16.34 28.03 -7.03
N GLU A 64 -15.48 27.19 -7.58
CA GLU A 64 -15.20 27.06 -9.01
C GLU A 64 -15.89 25.81 -9.58
N SER A 65 -16.22 25.85 -10.88
CA SER A 65 -16.76 24.66 -11.55
C SER A 65 -15.71 23.55 -11.61
N ARG A 66 -16.17 22.30 -11.63
CA ARG A 66 -15.31 21.12 -11.74
C ARG A 66 -14.37 21.21 -12.95
N GLU A 67 -14.89 21.68 -14.09
CA GLU A 67 -14.15 21.82 -15.34
C GLU A 67 -13.04 22.87 -15.22
N PHE A 68 -13.34 23.98 -14.54
CA PHE A 68 -12.35 25.03 -14.28
C PHE A 68 -11.21 24.53 -13.39
N TYR A 69 -11.55 23.83 -12.30
CA TYR A 69 -10.57 23.24 -11.40
C TYR A 69 -9.68 22.21 -12.12
N TRP A 70 -10.28 21.30 -12.90
CA TRP A 70 -9.50 20.33 -13.70
C TRP A 70 -8.63 20.99 -14.77
N SER A 71 -9.09 22.09 -15.39
CA SER A 71 -8.26 22.84 -16.34
C SER A 71 -7.00 23.41 -15.68
N LYS A 72 -7.10 23.85 -14.41
CA LYS A 72 -5.99 24.40 -13.65
C LYS A 72 -4.96 23.32 -13.31
N ILE A 73 -5.43 22.15 -12.89
CA ILE A 73 -4.57 20.97 -12.66
C ILE A 73 -3.87 20.56 -13.95
N GLN A 74 -4.61 20.41 -15.05
CA GLN A 74 -4.03 20.04 -16.35
C GLN A 74 -2.95 21.02 -16.79
N ARG A 75 -3.21 22.32 -16.64
CA ARG A 75 -2.24 23.37 -16.96
C ARG A 75 -1.01 23.30 -16.06
N GLU A 76 -1.18 23.04 -14.77
CA GLU A 76 -0.05 22.98 -13.83
C GLU A 76 0.81 21.73 -14.04
N ILE A 77 0.19 20.59 -14.39
CA ILE A 77 0.92 19.38 -14.83
C ILE A 77 1.74 19.69 -16.09
N GLY A 78 1.14 20.34 -17.10
CA GLY A 78 1.84 20.72 -18.32
C GLY A 78 2.92 21.80 -18.11
N ARG A 79 2.86 22.55 -17.00
CA ARG A 79 3.84 23.58 -16.64
C ARG A 79 5.07 23.02 -15.95
N GLN A 80 4.96 21.84 -15.32
CA GLN A 80 6.13 21.16 -14.80
C GLN A 80 7.06 20.87 -15.98
N PRO A 81 8.28 21.45 -16.00
CA PRO A 81 9.20 21.15 -17.08
C PRO A 81 9.42 19.65 -17.02
N ALA A 82 9.07 18.95 -18.11
CA ALA A 82 9.44 17.55 -18.28
C ALA A 82 10.88 17.44 -17.83
N GLN A 83 11.13 16.67 -16.76
CA GLN A 83 12.45 16.55 -16.16
C GLN A 83 13.41 16.30 -17.30
N THR A 84 14.20 17.33 -17.64
CA THR A 84 15.05 17.28 -18.81
C THR A 84 16.00 16.15 -18.49
N GLN A 85 15.86 15.01 -19.17
CA GLN A 85 16.76 13.89 -19.03
C GLN A 85 18.14 14.49 -19.30
N ARG A 86 18.92 14.68 -18.22
CA ARG A 86 20.26 15.24 -18.35
C ARG A 86 20.97 14.30 -19.32
N PRO A 87 21.52 14.79 -20.44
CA PRO A 87 22.25 13.93 -21.36
C PRO A 87 23.32 13.24 -20.53
N ALA A 88 23.26 11.90 -20.48
CA ALA A 88 24.21 11.12 -19.73
C ALA A 88 25.61 11.50 -20.25
N PRO A 89 26.56 11.84 -19.35
CA PRO A 89 27.88 12.23 -19.81
C PRO A 89 28.48 11.07 -20.61
N LEU A 90 29.19 11.36 -21.71
CA LEU A 90 29.71 10.35 -22.64
C LEU A 90 30.57 9.26 -21.95
N PHE A 91 31.14 9.58 -20.78
CA PHE A 91 31.86 8.61 -19.95
C PHE A 91 30.93 7.56 -19.31
N ALA A 92 29.72 7.94 -18.90
CA ALA A 92 28.75 7.05 -18.28
C ALA A 92 28.24 6.00 -19.28
N GLU A 93 28.04 6.39 -20.56
CA GLU A 93 27.70 5.45 -21.62
C GLU A 93 28.86 4.49 -21.95
N ARG A 94 30.10 4.98 -21.98
CA ARG A 94 31.28 4.11 -22.15
C ARG A 94 31.47 3.14 -20.99
N LEU A 95 31.27 3.62 -19.76
CA LEU A 95 31.35 2.80 -18.55
C LEU A 95 30.23 1.75 -18.54
N ARG A 96 28.99 2.14 -18.88
CA ARG A 96 27.86 1.21 -19.01
C ARG A 96 28.12 0.14 -20.07
N ARG A 97 28.71 0.49 -21.21
CA ARG A 97 29.05 -0.47 -22.29
C ARG A 97 30.15 -1.47 -21.88
N LEU A 98 31.00 -1.14 -20.91
CA LEU A 98 31.99 -2.04 -20.32
C LEU A 98 31.43 -2.85 -19.14
N LEU A 99 30.58 -2.24 -18.33
CA LEU A 99 29.99 -2.86 -17.15
C LEU A 99 28.86 -3.84 -17.48
N VAL A 100 28.09 -3.62 -18.56
CA VAL A 100 27.02 -4.55 -18.99
C VAL A 100 27.56 -5.96 -19.32
N PRO A 101 28.61 -6.14 -20.15
CA PRO A 101 29.15 -7.48 -20.38
C PRO A 101 29.82 -8.06 -19.12
N ALA A 102 30.47 -7.22 -18.30
CA ALA A 102 31.07 -7.65 -17.04
C ALA A 102 30.02 -8.11 -16.01
N SER A 103 28.86 -7.45 -15.94
CA SER A 103 27.78 -7.79 -15.03
C SER A 103 27.10 -9.09 -15.42
N VAL A 104 26.97 -9.40 -16.72
CA VAL A 104 26.43 -10.69 -17.19
C VAL A 104 27.36 -11.83 -16.79
N CYS A 105 28.68 -11.66 -16.96
CA CYS A 105 29.66 -12.66 -16.52
C CYS A 105 29.66 -12.81 -14.99
N ALA A 106 29.62 -11.70 -14.24
CA ALA A 106 29.56 -11.74 -12.78
C ALA A 106 28.28 -12.42 -12.28
N ALA A 107 27.12 -12.09 -12.87
CA ALA A 107 25.85 -12.74 -12.54
C ALA A 107 25.88 -14.24 -12.88
N ALA A 108 26.48 -14.64 -14.00
CA ALA A 108 26.63 -16.05 -14.35
C ALA A 108 27.53 -16.79 -13.35
N VAL A 109 28.65 -16.19 -12.93
CA VAL A 109 29.55 -16.77 -11.92
C VAL A 109 28.85 -16.88 -10.56
N ILE A 110 28.13 -15.84 -10.15
CA ILE A 110 27.36 -15.83 -8.90
C ILE A 110 26.23 -16.87 -8.97
N ALA A 111 25.49 -16.94 -10.08
CA ALA A 111 24.45 -17.94 -10.28
C ALA A 111 25.02 -19.36 -10.23
N VAL A 112 26.14 -19.63 -10.89
CA VAL A 112 26.83 -20.93 -10.83
C VAL A 112 27.30 -21.23 -9.40
N ALA A 113 27.84 -20.24 -8.69
CA ALA A 113 28.29 -20.39 -7.31
C ALA A 113 27.15 -20.62 -6.31
N ILE A 114 25.94 -20.15 -6.59
CA ILE A 114 24.72 -20.38 -5.79
C ILE A 114 24.04 -21.70 -6.19
N ILE A 115 23.98 -22.01 -7.48
CA ILE A 115 23.29 -23.20 -8.03
C ILE A 115 24.08 -24.49 -7.72
N LEU A 116 25.41 -24.49 -7.80
CA LEU A 116 26.23 -25.68 -7.47
C LEU A 116 26.01 -26.23 -6.05
N PRO A 117 26.00 -25.42 -4.98
CA PRO A 117 25.70 -25.90 -3.64
C PRO A 117 24.21 -26.22 -3.43
N GLN A 118 23.28 -25.53 -4.11
CA GLN A 118 21.84 -25.85 -4.02
C GLN A 118 21.45 -27.15 -4.75
N LEU A 119 22.17 -27.55 -5.81
CA LEU A 119 22.06 -28.89 -6.39
C LEU A 119 22.50 -30.00 -5.42
N ARG A 120 23.31 -29.68 -4.40
CA ARG A 120 23.70 -30.60 -3.33
C ARG A 120 22.81 -30.53 -2.09
N GLN A 121 22.00 -29.50 -1.94
CA GLN A 121 21.14 -29.29 -0.77
C GLN A 121 19.77 -28.80 -1.26
N GLN A 122 18.81 -29.72 -1.35
CA GLN A 122 17.39 -29.35 -1.47
C GLN A 122 16.98 -28.65 -0.17
N GLY A 123 16.94 -27.32 -0.21
CA GLY A 123 16.43 -26.47 0.86
C GLY A 123 16.00 -25.15 0.25
N VAL A 124 14.68 -24.93 0.19
CA VAL A 124 14.05 -23.73 -0.36
C VAL A 124 14.46 -22.50 0.46
N VAL A 125 14.97 -21.46 -0.20
CA VAL A 125 15.20 -20.13 0.39
C VAL A 125 14.29 -19.15 -0.33
N LEU A 126 13.30 -18.64 0.41
CA LEU A 126 12.51 -17.46 0.05
C LEU A 126 13.25 -16.25 0.61
N THR A 127 13.62 -15.31 -0.25
CA THR A 127 14.18 -14.02 0.18
C THR A 127 13.04 -13.02 0.22
N ASP A 128 12.56 -12.76 1.43
CA ASP A 128 11.65 -11.67 1.74
C ASP A 128 12.48 -10.42 2.06
N SER A 129 12.00 -9.23 1.65
CA SER A 129 12.64 -7.95 1.97
C SER A 129 11.65 -7.13 2.78
N ASP A 130 11.79 -7.26 4.09
CA ASP A 130 10.83 -6.87 5.14
C ASP A 130 10.71 -5.36 5.42
N ASP A 131 11.45 -4.45 4.76
CA ASP A 131 11.74 -3.15 5.40
C ASP A 131 11.26 -1.88 4.69
N ALA A 132 10.33 -1.96 3.73
CA ALA A 132 9.55 -0.79 3.31
C ALA A 132 8.30 -1.20 2.51
N GLY A 133 7.12 -1.02 3.09
CA GLY A 133 5.81 -1.19 2.45
C GLY A 133 5.51 -0.17 1.35
N ILE A 134 6.46 0.14 0.46
CA ILE A 134 6.25 1.08 -0.64
C ILE A 134 6.70 0.42 -1.94
N PHE A 135 5.73 -0.05 -2.72
CA PHE A 135 5.98 -0.60 -4.05
C PHE A 135 5.67 0.47 -5.10
N THR A 136 6.71 0.97 -5.79
CA THR A 136 6.54 1.92 -6.89
C THR A 136 6.78 1.23 -8.23
N TYR A 137 5.73 1.10 -9.03
CA TYR A 137 5.80 0.60 -10.40
C TYR A 137 5.69 1.74 -11.40
N HIS A 138 6.69 1.90 -12.25
CA HIS A 138 6.68 2.87 -13.35
C HIS A 138 6.41 2.16 -14.68
N ASN A 139 5.33 2.57 -15.36
CA ASN A 139 5.08 2.19 -16.75
C ASN A 139 5.60 3.28 -17.69
N TYR A 140 6.76 3.02 -18.29
CA TYR A 140 7.43 3.95 -19.19
C TYR A 140 6.72 4.16 -20.53
N GLU A 141 5.91 3.21 -20.98
CA GLU A 141 5.17 3.30 -22.25
C GLU A 141 3.90 4.15 -22.10
N ALA A 142 3.23 4.05 -20.95
CA ALA A 142 2.01 4.81 -20.65
C ALA A 142 2.27 6.15 -19.94
N GLY A 143 3.52 6.43 -19.54
CA GLY A 143 3.86 7.61 -18.73
C GLY A 143 3.19 7.62 -17.35
N ALA A 144 2.80 6.46 -16.84
CA ALA A 144 2.05 6.32 -15.59
C ALA A 144 2.94 5.76 -14.48
N THR A 145 2.76 6.28 -13.27
CA THR A 145 3.42 5.77 -12.06
C THR A 145 2.36 5.26 -11.11
N LEU A 146 2.43 3.99 -10.76
CA LEU A 146 1.61 3.37 -9.74
C LEU A 146 2.43 3.29 -8.45
N VAL A 147 1.94 3.93 -7.39
CA VAL A 147 2.55 3.85 -6.05
C VAL A 147 1.56 3.10 -5.17
N TRP A 148 1.98 1.96 -4.64
CA TRP A 148 1.23 1.22 -3.64
C TRP A 148 1.91 1.40 -2.28
N LEU A 149 1.15 1.92 -1.32
CA LEU A 149 1.57 2.15 0.05
C LEU A 149 0.92 1.06 0.90
N ASP A 150 1.72 0.13 1.38
CA ASP A 150 1.34 -0.80 2.43
C ASP A 150 1.72 -0.12 3.76
N TYR A 151 0.71 0.27 4.53
CA TYR A 151 0.91 0.86 5.85
C TYR A 151 1.03 -0.28 6.86
N PRO A 152 2.22 -0.57 7.42
CA PRO A 152 2.27 -1.38 8.62
C PRO A 152 1.61 -0.55 9.73
N ALA A 153 0.49 -1.04 10.25
CA ALA A 153 -0.15 -0.48 11.43
C ALA A 153 0.71 -0.79 12.67
N GLU A 154 1.89 -0.18 12.77
CA GLU A 154 2.63 -0.14 14.03
C GLU A 154 1.99 0.93 14.92
N ASN A 155 1.07 0.44 15.75
CA ASN A 155 0.54 1.15 16.92
C ASN A 155 1.69 1.60 17.83
N ASN A 156 2.15 2.85 17.66
CA ASN A 156 2.99 3.52 18.65
C ASN A 156 2.41 4.89 19.04
N PHE A 157 1.11 4.90 19.38
CA PHE A 157 0.42 6.01 20.02
C PHE A 157 -0.11 5.57 21.39
N ALA A 158 0.75 5.05 22.24
CA ALA A 158 0.43 4.81 23.64
C ALA A 158 1.71 4.87 24.46
N ASP A 159 2.25 6.07 24.63
CA ASP A 159 3.09 6.47 25.76
C ASP A 159 3.20 8.00 25.74
N ILE A 160 2.08 8.66 26.03
CA ILE A 160 2.13 10.00 26.63
C ILE A 160 1.68 9.75 28.07
N GLU A 161 2.67 9.58 28.93
CA GLU A 161 2.53 9.56 30.38
C GLU A 161 1.96 10.92 30.82
N VAL A 162 0.64 10.96 31.05
CA VAL A 162 -0.08 12.12 31.57
C VAL A 162 0.05 12.11 33.08
N ASP A 163 1.18 12.55 33.63
CA ASP A 163 1.33 12.73 35.09
C ASP A 163 1.84 14.11 35.52
N ASP A 164 2.10 15.04 34.59
CA ASP A 164 2.67 16.37 34.93
C ASP A 164 1.80 17.59 34.57
N ILE A 165 0.51 17.43 34.26
CA ILE A 165 -0.37 18.56 33.89
C ILE A 165 -1.51 18.73 34.89
N PHE A 166 -1.26 18.83 36.20
CA PHE A 166 -2.13 19.53 37.15
C PHE A 166 -1.34 19.96 38.39
N ASP A 167 -0.62 21.08 38.30
CA ASP A 167 -0.30 21.89 39.48
C ASP A 167 -0.07 23.35 39.07
N LEU A 168 -1.17 24.10 38.94
CA LEU A 168 -1.21 25.57 39.07
C LEU A 168 -2.64 26.10 39.30
#